data_AF-A0A453SLL6-F1
#
_entry.id   AF-A0A453SLL6-F1
#
_cell.length_a   1.000
_cell.length_b   1.000
_cell.length_c   1.000
_cell.angle_alpha   90.00
_cell.angle_beta   90.00
_cell.angle_gamma   90.00
#
_symmetry.space_group_name_H-M   'P 1'
#
loop_
_entity.id
_entity.type
_entity.pdbx_description
1 polymer ?
#
loop_
_entity_poly.entity_id
_entity_poly.type
_entity_poly.pdbx_seq_one_letter_code
_entity_poly.pdbx_strand_id
1 'polypeptide(L)'
;LFRYCKEESRELAVLFPDWSFWGWPEVNVRPWAPLMEELVRENARLPWPEREPYAFWKGNRDVSEVRQDLFRCNNDSAAGKEWNARLFKQDWDAAGRNGFRDSDVAKQCRHRYKIYVQGHTWSVSEKYILACDSPMLAIDTPFRDFFSRGLVAGKHYWPIDPANKCRAVKFAVDWGNAHPAQARRMGGEGSGFTREEMGMDYVYEYMLSVLTRYSALLRYKPAVPEKAVEVSLESMACPRRGREREFMMESREKYVAVDEPCTMPPPFTVDEVREMAVRDEQVRSKLLQMVPH
;
A
#
# COMPACT_ATOMS: atom_id res chain seq x y z
N LEU A 1 -2.70 21.91 -3.51
CA LEU A 1 -1.47 21.26 -2.99
C LEU A 1 -1.53 19.78 -3.35
N PHE A 2 -0.48 19.23 -3.94
CA PHE A 2 -0.36 17.80 -4.20
C PHE A 2 0.20 17.11 -2.95
N ARG A 3 -0.37 15.96 -2.57
CA ARG A 3 0.07 15.16 -1.43
C ARG A 3 -0.02 13.68 -1.73
N TYR A 4 0.80 12.90 -1.06
CA TYR A 4 0.82 11.45 -1.18
C TYR A 4 -0.37 10.77 -0.50
N CYS A 5 -0.85 11.36 0.60
CA CYS A 5 -2.12 11.02 1.20
C CYS A 5 -2.89 12.27 1.60
N LYS A 6 -4.14 12.07 1.97
CA LYS A 6 -4.96 13.08 2.63
C LYS A 6 -5.87 12.45 3.66
N GLU A 7 -6.21 13.21 4.70
CA GLU A 7 -7.34 12.89 5.55
C GLU A 7 -8.62 13.33 4.84
N GLU A 8 -9.42 12.38 4.36
CA GLU A 8 -10.53 12.65 3.41
C GLU A 8 -11.53 13.68 3.95
N SER A 9 -11.78 13.69 5.26
CA SER A 9 -12.73 14.59 5.93
C SER A 9 -12.18 15.98 6.25
N ARG A 10 -10.87 16.21 6.11
CA ARG A 10 -10.21 17.46 6.55
C ARG A 10 -9.42 18.18 5.47
N GLU A 11 -9.05 17.48 4.39
CA GLU A 11 -8.09 18.00 3.42
C GLU A 11 -8.62 17.97 1.98
N LEU A 12 -8.42 19.08 1.27
CA LEU A 12 -8.73 19.25 -0.16
C LEU A 12 -7.50 18.97 -1.06
N ALA A 13 -6.50 18.24 -0.55
CA ALA A 13 -5.30 17.94 -1.30
C ALA A 13 -5.60 17.06 -2.52
N VAL A 14 -4.86 17.28 -3.60
CA VAL A 14 -4.89 16.42 -4.79
C VAL A 14 -3.91 15.27 -4.55
N LEU A 15 -4.41 14.04 -4.59
CA LEU A 15 -3.60 12.86 -4.35
C LEU A 15 -2.66 12.59 -5.51
N PHE A 16 -1.39 12.32 -5.20
CA PHE A 16 -0.34 12.05 -6.17
C PHE A 16 0.48 10.83 -5.72
N PRO A 17 1.00 9.99 -6.64
CA PRO A 17 1.80 8.84 -6.26
C PRO A 17 3.01 9.22 -5.40
N ASP A 18 3.33 8.37 -4.43
CA ASP A 18 4.48 8.59 -3.56
C ASP A 18 5.80 8.21 -4.23
N TRP A 19 6.92 8.73 -3.70
CA TRP A 19 8.24 8.56 -4.31
C TRP A 19 8.67 7.09 -4.41
N SER A 20 8.14 6.20 -3.56
CA SER A 20 8.60 4.81 -3.51
C SER A 20 8.19 3.97 -4.73
N PHE A 21 7.34 4.49 -5.63
CA PHE A 21 7.13 3.85 -6.94
C PHE A 21 8.43 3.81 -7.77
N TRP A 22 9.32 4.80 -7.60
CA TRP A 22 10.66 4.83 -8.20
C TRP A 22 11.75 4.28 -7.26
N GLY A 23 11.35 3.67 -6.15
CA GLY A 23 12.23 3.03 -5.18
C GLY A 23 12.46 3.87 -3.91
N TRP A 24 12.98 3.18 -2.89
CA TRP A 24 13.32 3.77 -1.59
C TRP A 24 14.72 3.31 -1.18
N PRO A 25 15.78 3.97 -1.70
CA PRO A 25 17.16 3.49 -1.60
C PRO A 25 17.67 3.44 -0.16
N GLU A 26 17.20 4.32 0.73
CA GLU A 26 17.60 4.38 2.13
C GLU A 26 17.32 3.05 2.85
N VAL A 27 16.22 2.39 2.52
CA VAL A 27 15.75 1.14 3.14
C VAL A 27 15.80 -0.08 2.20
N ASN A 28 16.49 0.03 1.08
CA ASN A 28 16.67 -1.04 0.09
C ASN A 28 15.38 -1.58 -0.56
N VAL A 29 14.35 -0.75 -0.72
CA VAL A 29 13.14 -1.17 -1.43
C VAL A 29 13.28 -0.76 -2.89
N ARG A 30 13.34 -1.76 -3.78
CA ARG A 30 13.51 -1.54 -5.22
C ARG A 30 12.33 -0.76 -5.82
N PRO A 31 12.50 -0.15 -7.00
CA PRO A 31 11.40 0.45 -7.75
C PRO A 31 10.26 -0.55 -7.99
N TRP A 32 9.06 -0.02 -8.18
CA TRP A 32 7.84 -0.83 -8.16
C TRP A 32 7.81 -1.90 -9.25
N ALA A 33 8.15 -1.58 -10.49
CA ALA A 33 8.15 -2.54 -11.59
C ALA A 33 9.07 -3.76 -11.34
N PRO A 34 10.38 -3.60 -11.09
CA PRO A 34 11.24 -4.75 -10.79
C PRO A 34 10.87 -5.45 -9.47
N LEU A 35 10.40 -4.71 -8.45
CA LEU A 35 9.95 -5.31 -7.20
C LEU A 35 8.72 -6.19 -7.39
N MET A 36 7.78 -5.80 -8.27
CA MET A 36 6.61 -6.60 -8.57
C MET A 36 6.97 -7.94 -9.21
N GLU A 37 7.98 -7.99 -10.06
CA GLU A 37 8.49 -9.27 -10.58
C GLU A 37 9.07 -10.15 -9.47
N GLU A 38 9.78 -9.56 -8.50
CA GLU A 38 10.29 -10.29 -7.34
C GLU A 38 9.16 -10.85 -6.48
N LEU A 39 8.15 -10.04 -6.17
CA LEU A 39 6.98 -10.45 -5.41
C LEU A 39 6.24 -11.61 -6.09
N VAL A 40 6.04 -11.55 -7.41
CA VAL A 40 5.42 -12.65 -8.19
C VAL A 40 6.27 -13.92 -8.07
N ARG A 41 7.60 -13.83 -8.22
CA ARG A 41 8.50 -14.97 -8.09
C ARG A 41 8.49 -15.57 -6.67
N GLU A 42 8.56 -14.74 -5.63
CA GLU A 42 8.56 -15.20 -4.23
C GLU A 42 7.20 -15.78 -3.82
N ASN A 43 6.09 -15.20 -4.28
CA ASN A 43 4.76 -15.76 -4.05
C ASN A 43 4.59 -17.14 -4.68
N ALA A 44 5.15 -17.35 -5.88
CA ALA A 44 5.15 -18.66 -6.54
C ALA A 44 6.03 -19.70 -5.82
N ARG A 45 7.13 -19.26 -5.18
CA ARG A 45 8.02 -20.13 -4.39
C ARG A 45 7.38 -20.63 -3.10
N LEU A 46 6.51 -19.83 -2.48
CA LEU A 46 5.77 -20.22 -1.27
C LEU A 46 4.26 -19.98 -1.47
N PRO A 47 3.57 -20.97 -2.07
CA PRO A 47 2.13 -20.90 -2.31
C PRO A 47 1.34 -20.68 -1.02
N TRP A 48 0.22 -19.95 -1.11
CA TRP A 48 -0.59 -19.57 0.05
C TRP A 48 -0.94 -20.72 1.03
N PRO A 49 -1.31 -21.95 0.58
CA PRO A 49 -1.63 -23.05 1.50
C PRO A 49 -0.49 -23.45 2.44
N GLU A 50 0.77 -23.27 2.02
CA GLU A 50 1.98 -23.65 2.76
C GLU A 50 2.46 -22.57 3.73
N ARG A 51 1.85 -21.38 3.68
CA ARG A 51 2.22 -20.25 4.53
C ARG A 51 1.74 -20.45 5.96
N GLU A 52 2.44 -19.81 6.89
CA GLU A 52 2.09 -19.85 8.31
C GLU A 52 0.69 -19.27 8.54
N PRO A 53 -0.19 -19.93 9.32
CA PRO A 53 -1.61 -19.62 9.40
C PRO A 53 -1.94 -18.43 10.32
N TYR A 54 -1.04 -17.45 10.41
CA TYR A 54 -1.14 -16.29 11.29
C TYR A 54 -1.22 -14.98 10.51
N ALA A 55 -1.69 -13.94 11.18
CA ALA A 55 -1.54 -12.57 10.72
C ALA A 55 -0.16 -12.02 11.08
N PHE A 56 0.49 -11.38 10.12
CA PHE A 56 1.84 -10.87 10.29
C PHE A 56 1.94 -9.37 10.04
N TRP A 57 2.73 -8.71 10.87
CA TRP A 57 3.19 -7.34 10.65
C TRP A 57 4.63 -7.17 11.13
N LYS A 58 5.44 -6.45 10.35
CA LYS A 58 6.78 -6.02 10.75
C LYS A 58 6.97 -4.57 10.34
N GLY A 59 7.39 -3.71 11.26
CA GLY A 59 7.57 -2.30 10.97
C GLY A 59 8.04 -1.50 12.18
N ASN A 60 8.32 -0.21 11.95
CA ASN A 60 8.69 0.67 13.04
C ASN A 60 7.45 0.95 13.92
N ARG A 61 7.47 0.42 15.14
CA ARG A 61 6.40 0.55 16.14
C ARG A 61 6.25 2.00 16.63
N ASP A 62 7.37 2.71 16.73
CA ASP A 62 7.44 3.92 17.56
C ASP A 62 7.01 5.20 16.81
N VAL A 63 6.69 5.09 15.52
CA VAL A 63 6.26 6.21 14.66
C VAL A 63 4.79 6.62 14.87
N SER A 64 4.00 5.87 15.62
CA SER A 64 2.60 6.26 15.89
C SER A 64 2.04 5.52 17.08
N GLU A 65 1.14 6.18 17.81
CA GLU A 65 0.39 5.55 18.91
C GLU A 65 -0.44 4.35 18.43
N VAL A 66 -1.00 4.42 17.22
CA VAL A 66 -1.79 3.32 16.63
C VAL A 66 -0.94 2.05 16.47
N ARG A 67 0.32 2.18 16.03
CA ARG A 67 1.25 1.04 15.94
C ARG A 67 1.70 0.55 17.32
N GLN A 68 1.94 1.45 18.27
CA GLN A 68 2.26 1.04 19.64
C GLN A 68 1.10 0.23 20.27
N ASP A 69 -0.13 0.67 20.03
CA ASP A 69 -1.35 0.02 20.50
C ASP A 69 -1.61 -1.33 19.80
N LEU A 70 -1.24 -1.49 18.51
CA LEU A 70 -1.30 -2.78 17.80
C LEU A 70 -0.48 -3.86 18.51
N PHE A 71 0.66 -3.54 19.14
CA PHE A 71 1.50 -4.51 19.84
C PHE A 71 0.82 -5.16 21.05
N ARG A 72 -0.30 -4.61 21.56
CA ARG A 72 -1.12 -5.28 22.58
C ARG A 72 -1.74 -6.59 22.06
N CYS A 73 -1.84 -6.73 20.74
CA CYS A 73 -2.29 -7.96 20.09
C CYS A 73 -1.17 -8.99 19.92
N ASN A 74 0.09 -8.64 20.20
CA ASN A 74 1.18 -9.61 20.14
C ASN A 74 1.08 -10.56 21.33
N ASN A 75 1.24 -11.86 21.11
CA ASN A 75 1.06 -12.88 22.15
C ASN A 75 1.93 -12.64 23.39
N ASP A 76 3.20 -12.25 23.18
CA ASP A 76 4.15 -11.95 24.26
C ASP A 76 3.69 -10.78 25.14
N SER A 77 2.85 -9.90 24.59
CA SER A 77 2.29 -8.73 25.26
C SER A 77 0.86 -8.95 25.78
N ALA A 78 0.23 -10.06 25.39
CA ALA A 78 -1.20 -10.30 25.59
C ALA A 78 -1.54 -11.12 26.85
N ALA A 79 -0.64 -11.18 27.85
CA ALA A 79 -0.83 -11.91 29.10
C ALA A 79 -1.34 -13.36 28.91
N GLY A 80 -0.79 -14.08 27.92
CA GLY A 80 -1.16 -15.47 27.62
C GLY A 80 -2.35 -15.64 26.66
N LYS A 81 -2.90 -14.56 26.10
CA LYS A 81 -3.97 -14.63 25.09
C LYS A 81 -3.39 -14.71 23.66
N GLU A 82 -3.72 -15.78 22.94
CA GLU A 82 -3.37 -15.95 21.52
C GLU A 82 -4.34 -15.17 20.64
N TRP A 83 -3.82 -14.23 19.85
CA TRP A 83 -4.60 -13.41 18.91
C TRP A 83 -4.41 -13.80 17.44
N ASN A 84 -3.64 -14.85 17.18
CA ASN A 84 -3.15 -15.26 15.86
C ASN A 84 -2.35 -14.15 15.15
N ALA A 85 -1.77 -13.21 15.90
CA ALA A 85 -0.97 -12.12 15.37
C ALA A 85 0.51 -12.35 15.71
N ARG A 86 1.39 -12.08 14.73
CA ARG A 86 2.85 -12.16 14.83
C ARG A 86 3.40 -10.79 14.46
N LEU A 87 3.70 -9.99 15.50
CA LEU A 87 4.05 -8.57 15.36
C LEU A 87 5.51 -8.35 15.73
N PHE A 88 6.29 -7.82 14.80
CA PHE A 88 7.73 -7.63 14.98
C PHE A 88 8.13 -6.17 14.82
N LYS A 89 8.94 -5.67 15.76
CA LYS A 89 9.55 -4.34 15.63
C LYS A 89 10.65 -4.40 14.57
N GLN A 90 10.59 -3.51 13.58
CA GLN A 90 11.69 -3.29 12.65
C GLN A 90 12.73 -2.38 13.30
N ASP A 91 13.95 -2.90 13.47
CA ASP A 91 15.13 -2.11 13.80
C ASP A 91 15.83 -1.73 12.49
N TRP A 92 15.78 -0.45 12.13
CA TRP A 92 16.37 0.04 10.88
C TRP A 92 17.89 0.16 10.96
N ASP A 93 18.46 0.37 12.15
CA ASP A 93 19.91 0.46 12.34
C ASP A 93 20.53 -0.94 12.18
N ALA A 94 19.91 -1.96 12.78
CA ALA A 94 20.31 -3.35 12.60
C ALA A 94 20.13 -3.81 11.14
N ALA A 95 19.02 -3.43 10.51
CA ALA A 95 18.80 -3.71 9.09
C ALA A 95 19.88 -3.07 8.21
N GLY A 96 20.24 -1.81 8.47
CA GLY A 96 21.32 -1.11 7.78
C GLY A 96 22.66 -1.85 7.92
N ARG A 97 23.02 -2.27 9.14
CA ARG A 97 24.25 -3.05 9.40
C ARG A 97 24.27 -4.40 8.70
N ASN A 98 23.11 -5.06 8.54
CA ASN A 98 23.01 -6.36 7.86
C ASN A 98 22.72 -6.24 6.34
N GLY A 99 22.77 -5.04 5.77
CA GLY A 99 22.47 -4.82 4.35
C GLY A 99 21.03 -5.18 3.96
N PHE A 100 20.07 -4.98 4.89
CA PHE A 100 18.63 -5.19 4.69
C PHE A 100 18.21 -6.62 4.33
N ARG A 101 19.08 -7.62 4.53
CA ARG A 101 18.81 -9.03 4.18
C ARG A 101 17.52 -9.58 4.80
N ASP A 102 17.19 -9.16 6.02
CA ASP A 102 16.00 -9.61 6.77
C ASP A 102 14.79 -8.66 6.64
N SER A 103 14.91 -7.63 5.81
CA SER A 103 13.88 -6.59 5.59
C SER A 103 13.46 -6.48 4.13
N ASP A 104 13.95 -7.39 3.29
CA ASP A 104 13.49 -7.58 1.92
C ASP A 104 11.97 -7.80 1.90
N VAL A 105 11.24 -6.88 1.26
CA VAL A 105 9.78 -6.87 1.26
C VAL A 105 9.19 -8.03 0.46
N ALA A 106 9.88 -8.50 -0.60
CA ALA A 106 9.41 -9.62 -1.41
C ALA A 106 9.42 -10.94 -0.63
N LYS A 107 10.36 -11.08 0.32
CA LYS A 107 10.51 -12.29 1.16
C LYS A 107 9.64 -12.29 2.42
N GLN A 108 8.81 -11.26 2.62
CA GLN A 108 7.94 -11.13 3.79
C GLN A 108 6.54 -11.71 3.58
N CYS A 109 6.26 -12.34 2.45
CA CYS A 109 4.98 -12.98 2.11
C CYS A 109 4.86 -14.43 2.63
N ARG A 110 5.35 -14.68 3.86
CA ARG A 110 5.44 -16.02 4.46
C ARG A 110 4.25 -16.46 5.31
N HIS A 111 3.33 -15.54 5.56
CA HIS A 111 2.17 -15.73 6.42
C HIS A 111 0.90 -15.57 5.61
N ARG A 112 -0.14 -16.33 5.94
CA ARG A 112 -1.42 -16.33 5.22
C ARG A 112 -2.11 -14.99 5.24
N TYR A 113 -1.90 -14.16 6.28
CA TYR A 113 -2.53 -12.85 6.41
C TYR A 113 -1.48 -11.79 6.72
N LYS A 114 -1.69 -10.58 6.21
CA LYS A 114 -0.80 -9.43 6.43
C LYS A 114 -1.61 -8.29 6.99
N ILE A 115 -1.17 -7.70 8.10
CA ILE A 115 -1.88 -6.57 8.71
C ILE A 115 -1.39 -5.28 8.05
N TYR A 116 -2.32 -4.41 7.67
CA TYR A 116 -2.03 -3.02 7.34
C TYR A 116 -2.40 -2.13 8.51
N VAL A 117 -1.51 -1.19 8.84
CA VAL A 117 -1.74 -0.17 9.87
C VAL A 117 -0.99 1.11 9.48
N GLN A 118 -1.67 2.23 9.67
CA GLN A 118 -1.16 3.57 9.38
C GLN A 118 0.15 3.87 10.16
N GLY A 119 0.92 4.84 9.67
CA GLY A 119 2.09 5.39 10.38
C GLY A 119 1.73 6.69 11.09
N HIS A 120 2.61 7.70 11.00
CA HIS A 120 2.23 9.09 11.34
C HIS A 120 1.01 9.56 10.54
N THR A 121 0.96 9.14 9.28
CA THR A 121 -0.14 9.36 8.33
C THR A 121 -0.43 8.01 7.63
N TRP A 122 -0.62 7.95 6.31
CA TRP A 122 -0.65 6.68 5.58
C TRP A 122 0.67 5.89 5.70
N SER A 123 0.63 4.60 5.38
CA SER A 123 1.84 3.76 5.32
C SER A 123 2.08 3.25 3.91
N VAL A 124 3.27 3.53 3.38
CA VAL A 124 3.74 3.03 2.06
C VAL A 124 3.67 1.50 1.96
N SER A 125 3.65 0.79 3.10
CA SER A 125 3.56 -0.67 3.15
C SER A 125 2.29 -1.26 2.53
N GLU A 126 1.22 -0.48 2.34
CA GLU A 126 -0.07 -0.97 1.85
C GLU A 126 0.06 -1.73 0.52
N LYS A 127 0.73 -1.13 -0.48
CA LYS A 127 0.92 -1.76 -1.79
C LYS A 127 1.78 -3.03 -1.73
N TYR A 128 2.81 -3.06 -0.88
CA TYR A 128 3.66 -4.25 -0.70
C TYR A 128 2.90 -5.38 0.00
N ILE A 129 2.00 -5.03 0.92
CA ILE A 129 1.15 -5.99 1.62
C ILE A 129 0.12 -6.60 0.66
N LEU A 130 -0.55 -5.77 -0.14
CA LEU A 130 -1.52 -6.23 -1.14
C LEU A 130 -0.88 -7.18 -2.16
N ALA A 131 0.36 -6.91 -2.58
CA ALA A 131 1.06 -7.72 -3.56
C ALA A 131 1.47 -9.13 -3.08
N CYS A 132 1.27 -9.47 -1.81
CA CYS A 132 1.76 -10.74 -1.24
C CYS A 132 0.92 -11.99 -1.58
N ASP A 133 -0.20 -11.94 -2.32
CA ASP A 133 -1.18 -13.06 -2.41
C ASP A 133 -1.77 -13.50 -1.05
N SER A 134 -1.57 -12.71 0.00
CA SER A 134 -2.15 -12.92 1.34
C SER A 134 -3.21 -11.87 1.58
N PRO A 135 -4.40 -12.23 2.10
CA PRO A 135 -5.38 -11.22 2.50
C PRO A 135 -4.77 -10.16 3.40
N MET A 136 -4.99 -8.91 3.00
CA MET A 136 -4.67 -7.75 3.81
C MET A 136 -5.76 -7.57 4.87
N LEU A 137 -5.38 -7.63 6.15
CA LEU A 137 -6.22 -7.23 7.27
C LEU A 137 -5.98 -5.74 7.52
N ALA A 138 -6.84 -4.88 6.97
CA ALA A 138 -6.65 -3.44 6.98
C ALA A 138 -7.26 -2.81 8.24
N ILE A 139 -6.44 -2.35 9.16
CA ILE A 139 -6.89 -1.53 10.28
C ILE A 139 -7.35 -0.19 9.72
N ASP A 140 -8.60 0.17 10.02
CA ASP A 140 -9.20 1.36 9.44
C ASP A 140 -8.41 2.62 9.79
N THR A 141 -8.30 3.48 8.78
CA THR A 141 -7.53 4.72 8.83
C THR A 141 -8.31 5.81 8.11
N PRO A 142 -8.21 7.08 8.56
CA PRO A 142 -8.85 8.19 7.85
C PRO A 142 -8.03 8.65 6.63
N PHE A 143 -6.82 8.10 6.44
CA PHE A 143 -5.94 8.46 5.34
C PHE A 143 -6.27 7.69 4.07
N ARG A 144 -6.29 8.41 2.95
CA ARG A 144 -6.42 7.85 1.60
C ARG A 144 -5.22 8.25 0.76
N ASP A 145 -4.71 7.32 -0.03
CA ASP A 145 -3.75 7.56 -1.10
C ASP A 145 -4.44 7.44 -2.48
N PHE A 146 -3.67 7.65 -3.54
CA PHE A 146 -4.21 7.75 -4.89
C PHE A 146 -4.87 6.48 -5.43
N PHE A 147 -4.56 5.28 -4.91
CA PHE A 147 -5.14 4.01 -5.36
C PHE A 147 -6.17 3.42 -4.39
N SER A 148 -6.15 3.82 -3.11
CA SER A 148 -6.99 3.25 -2.05
C SER A 148 -8.49 3.26 -2.35
N ARG A 149 -8.99 4.19 -3.18
CA ARG A 149 -10.40 4.23 -3.61
C ARG A 149 -10.79 3.12 -4.58
N GLY A 150 -9.83 2.49 -5.24
CA GLY A 150 -10.06 1.29 -6.06
C GLY A 150 -10.18 0.01 -5.23
N LEU A 151 -9.88 0.06 -3.93
CA LEU A 151 -9.95 -1.11 -3.05
C LEU A 151 -11.38 -1.35 -2.56
N VAL A 152 -11.83 -2.61 -2.61
CA VAL A 152 -13.17 -3.02 -2.21
C VAL A 152 -13.08 -3.99 -1.03
N ALA A 153 -13.74 -3.66 0.08
CA ALA A 153 -13.78 -4.51 1.26
C ALA A 153 -14.40 -5.88 0.94
N GLY A 154 -13.88 -6.96 1.52
CA GLY A 154 -14.32 -8.33 1.25
C GLY A 154 -13.87 -8.90 -0.11
N LYS A 155 -13.42 -8.05 -1.04
CA LYS A 155 -12.81 -8.47 -2.31
C LYS A 155 -11.28 -8.37 -2.26
N HIS A 156 -10.74 -7.18 -2.03
CA HIS A 156 -9.28 -6.92 -2.04
C HIS A 156 -8.66 -7.01 -0.64
N TYR A 157 -9.44 -6.77 0.42
CA TYR A 157 -8.96 -6.74 1.80
C TYR A 157 -10.08 -7.06 2.81
N TRP A 158 -9.69 -7.37 4.06
CA TRP A 158 -10.58 -7.55 5.20
C TRP A 158 -10.49 -6.32 6.13
N PRO A 159 -11.58 -5.57 6.38
CA PRO A 159 -11.56 -4.40 7.25
C PRO A 159 -11.46 -4.80 8.73
N ILE A 160 -10.68 -4.04 9.51
CA ILE A 160 -10.47 -4.25 10.94
C ILE A 160 -10.80 -2.96 11.69
N ASP A 161 -11.81 -3.04 12.57
CA ASP A 161 -12.16 -1.96 13.50
C ASP A 161 -10.99 -1.69 14.47
N PRO A 162 -10.41 -0.46 14.47
CA PRO A 162 -9.32 -0.09 15.37
C PRO A 162 -9.67 -0.26 16.86
N ALA A 163 -10.93 -0.05 17.24
CA ALA A 163 -11.37 -0.14 18.64
C ALA A 163 -11.30 -1.59 19.18
N ASN A 164 -11.55 -2.58 18.32
CA ASN A 164 -11.58 -4.00 18.66
C ASN A 164 -10.50 -4.84 17.94
N LYS A 165 -9.46 -4.18 17.43
CA LYS A 165 -8.47 -4.73 16.48
C LYS A 165 -7.92 -6.13 16.82
N CYS A 166 -7.54 -6.42 18.07
CA CYS A 166 -6.95 -7.72 18.39
C CYS A 166 -7.95 -8.87 18.21
N ARG A 167 -9.19 -8.63 18.63
CA ARG A 167 -10.28 -9.60 18.47
C ARG A 167 -10.71 -9.72 17.02
N ALA A 168 -10.82 -8.60 16.32
CA ALA A 168 -11.17 -8.58 14.90
C ALA A 168 -10.10 -9.28 14.04
N VAL A 169 -8.81 -9.07 14.32
CA VAL A 169 -7.70 -9.79 13.67
C VAL A 169 -7.80 -11.29 13.95
N LYS A 170 -7.97 -11.68 15.21
CA LYS A 170 -8.13 -13.10 15.57
C LYS A 170 -9.28 -13.74 14.81
N PHE A 171 -10.44 -13.08 14.81
CA PHE A 171 -11.62 -13.55 14.11
C PHE A 171 -11.38 -13.72 12.62
N ALA A 172 -10.80 -12.72 11.95
CA ALA A 172 -10.50 -12.78 10.52
C ALA A 172 -9.55 -13.94 10.18
N VAL A 173 -8.54 -14.19 11.02
CA VAL A 173 -7.60 -15.29 10.84
C VAL A 173 -8.27 -16.65 11.08
N ASP A 174 -9.03 -16.81 12.16
CA ASP A 174 -9.77 -18.05 12.45
C ASP A 174 -10.76 -18.36 11.33
N TRP A 175 -11.54 -17.36 10.89
CA TRP A 175 -12.47 -17.49 9.78
C TRP A 175 -11.77 -17.87 8.48
N GLY A 176 -10.69 -17.16 8.12
CA GLY A 176 -9.98 -17.42 6.87
C GLY A 176 -9.33 -18.81 6.84
N ASN A 177 -8.84 -19.29 7.99
CA ASN A 177 -8.27 -20.63 8.11
C ASN A 177 -9.35 -21.72 8.00
N ALA A 178 -10.58 -21.45 8.45
CA ALA A 178 -11.73 -22.31 8.24
C ALA A 178 -12.33 -22.21 6.82
N HIS A 179 -12.05 -21.12 6.10
CA HIS A 179 -12.57 -20.81 4.75
C HIS A 179 -11.43 -20.52 3.75
N PRO A 180 -10.52 -21.49 3.52
CA PRO A 180 -9.28 -21.25 2.77
C PRO A 180 -9.51 -20.84 1.32
N ALA A 181 -10.60 -21.30 0.69
CA ALA A 181 -10.93 -20.92 -0.69
C ALA A 181 -11.27 -19.43 -0.80
N GLN A 182 -12.09 -18.91 0.13
CA GLN A 182 -12.46 -17.50 0.20
C GLN A 182 -11.26 -16.63 0.58
N ALA A 183 -10.47 -17.04 1.59
CA ALA A 183 -9.27 -16.31 1.99
C ALA A 183 -8.25 -16.23 0.84
N ARG A 184 -7.96 -17.35 0.17
CA ARG A 184 -7.05 -17.35 -0.99
C ARG A 184 -7.55 -16.47 -2.12
N ARG A 185 -8.87 -16.49 -2.40
CA ARG A 185 -9.46 -15.60 -3.42
C ARG A 185 -9.22 -14.14 -3.07
N MET A 186 -9.51 -13.73 -1.84
CA MET A 186 -9.28 -12.34 -1.40
C MET A 186 -7.81 -11.92 -1.54
N GLY A 187 -6.87 -12.78 -1.14
CA GLY A 187 -5.44 -12.53 -1.31
C GLY A 187 -5.04 -12.37 -2.78
N GLY A 188 -5.57 -13.23 -3.66
CA GLY A 188 -5.32 -13.17 -5.10
C GLY A 188 -5.96 -11.96 -5.79
N GLU A 189 -7.14 -11.52 -5.36
CA GLU A 189 -7.81 -10.30 -5.86
C GLU A 189 -7.04 -9.04 -5.43
N GLY A 190 -6.56 -8.98 -4.18
CA GLY A 190 -5.73 -7.89 -3.69
C GLY A 190 -4.40 -7.75 -4.44
N SER A 191 -3.72 -8.88 -4.69
CA SER A 191 -2.48 -8.88 -5.47
C SER A 191 -2.73 -8.69 -6.97
N GLY A 192 -3.87 -9.17 -7.49
CA GLY A 192 -4.34 -8.91 -8.85
C GLY A 192 -4.44 -7.41 -9.11
N PHE A 193 -5.11 -6.68 -8.21
CA PHE A 193 -5.17 -5.22 -8.27
C PHE A 193 -3.77 -4.58 -8.37
N THR A 194 -2.80 -5.03 -7.58
CA THR A 194 -1.44 -4.46 -7.66
C THR A 194 -0.71 -4.75 -8.97
N ARG A 195 -1.00 -5.87 -9.63
CA ARG A 195 -0.40 -6.24 -10.92
C ARG A 195 -1.10 -5.56 -12.09
N GLU A 196 -2.42 -5.47 -12.03
CA GLU A 196 -3.26 -5.12 -13.18
C GLU A 196 -3.66 -3.64 -13.16
N GLU A 197 -3.85 -3.03 -11.98
CA GLU A 197 -4.37 -1.67 -11.82
C GLU A 197 -3.32 -0.68 -11.26
N MET A 198 -2.19 -1.20 -10.80
CA MET A 198 -1.08 -0.40 -10.26
C MET A 198 0.22 -0.57 -11.03
N GLY A 199 0.18 -1.04 -12.28
CA GLY A 199 1.34 -1.02 -13.17
C GLY A 199 1.89 0.39 -13.39
N MET A 200 3.19 0.53 -13.68
CA MET A 200 3.80 1.86 -13.84
C MET A 200 3.14 2.68 -14.95
N ASP A 201 2.66 2.04 -16.02
CA ASP A 201 1.90 2.69 -17.09
C ASP A 201 0.67 3.44 -16.52
N TYR A 202 -0.16 2.76 -15.73
CA TYR A 202 -1.31 3.39 -15.07
C TYR A 202 -0.92 4.45 -14.03
N VAL A 203 0.22 4.27 -13.33
CA VAL A 203 0.74 5.29 -12.40
C VAL A 203 1.09 6.57 -13.16
N TYR A 204 1.80 6.46 -14.28
CA TYR A 204 2.13 7.62 -15.12
C TYR A 204 0.91 8.24 -15.79
N GLU A 205 -0.04 7.42 -16.26
CA GLU A 205 -1.31 7.91 -16.81
C GLU A 205 -2.10 8.70 -15.77
N TYR A 206 -2.18 8.20 -14.54
CA TYR A 206 -2.80 8.92 -13.42
C TYR A 206 -2.09 10.26 -13.18
N MET A 207 -0.76 10.28 -13.12
CA MET A 207 0.02 11.51 -12.93
C MET A 207 -0.25 12.52 -14.05
N LEU A 208 -0.20 12.09 -15.31
CA LEU A 208 -0.44 12.93 -16.47
C LEU A 208 -1.86 13.49 -16.45
N SER A 209 -2.86 12.65 -16.23
CA SER A 209 -4.27 13.04 -16.16
C SER A 209 -4.52 14.08 -15.07
N VAL A 210 -3.97 13.86 -13.88
CA VAL A 210 -4.08 14.78 -12.74
C VAL A 210 -3.43 16.13 -13.07
N LEU A 211 -2.22 16.14 -13.63
CA LEU A 211 -1.51 17.37 -13.98
C LEU A 211 -2.21 18.13 -15.12
N THR A 212 -2.67 17.44 -16.16
CA THR A 212 -3.41 18.04 -17.27
C THR A 212 -4.71 18.67 -16.79
N ARG A 213 -5.51 17.95 -16.00
CA ARG A 213 -6.78 18.48 -15.44
C ARG A 213 -6.52 19.66 -14.51
N TYR A 214 -5.49 19.59 -13.68
CA TYR A 214 -5.13 20.71 -12.80
C TYR A 214 -4.69 21.93 -13.61
N SER A 215 -3.90 21.75 -14.67
CA SER A 215 -3.44 22.85 -15.52
C SER A 215 -4.59 23.59 -16.22
N ALA A 216 -5.64 22.88 -16.62
CA ALA A 216 -6.84 23.45 -17.23
C ALA A 216 -7.64 24.36 -16.27
N LEU A 217 -7.43 24.25 -14.95
CA LEU A 217 -8.05 25.11 -13.95
C LEU A 217 -7.29 26.42 -13.72
N LEU A 218 -6.07 26.55 -14.25
CA LEU A 218 -5.25 27.76 -14.06
C LEU A 218 -5.89 28.95 -14.79
N ARG A 219 -6.14 30.02 -14.05
CA ARG A 219 -6.70 31.28 -14.58
C ARG A 219 -5.62 32.28 -14.99
N TYR A 220 -4.38 31.82 -15.13
CA TYR A 220 -3.22 32.62 -15.49
C TYR A 220 -2.30 31.81 -16.40
N LYS A 221 -1.46 32.51 -17.17
CA LYS A 221 -0.39 31.89 -17.95
C LYS A 221 0.84 31.71 -17.06
N PRO A 222 1.31 30.47 -16.80
CA PRO A 222 2.52 30.26 -16.02
C PRO A 222 3.75 30.90 -16.68
N ALA A 223 4.66 31.43 -15.85
CA ALA A 223 5.97 31.92 -16.26
C ALA A 223 7.04 31.25 -15.40
N VAL A 224 8.22 31.03 -15.98
CA VAL A 224 9.36 30.43 -15.27
C VAL A 224 9.90 31.46 -14.26
N PRO A 225 9.97 31.14 -12.96
CA PRO A 225 10.55 32.04 -11.96
C PRO A 225 12.05 32.27 -12.19
N GLU A 226 12.56 33.46 -11.88
CA GLU A 226 13.97 33.84 -12.08
C GLU A 226 14.98 32.89 -11.39
N LYS A 227 14.59 32.30 -10.25
CA LYS A 227 15.43 31.37 -9.47
C LYS A 227 15.15 29.90 -9.76
N ALA A 228 14.34 29.60 -10.79
CA ALA A 228 14.06 28.22 -11.16
C ALA A 228 15.34 27.56 -11.70
N VAL A 229 15.56 26.32 -11.29
CA VAL A 229 16.65 25.47 -11.80
C VAL A 229 16.03 24.40 -12.67
N GLU A 230 16.59 24.22 -13.86
CA GLU A 230 16.16 23.16 -14.76
C GLU A 230 16.51 21.77 -14.19
N VAL A 231 15.53 20.87 -14.23
CA VAL A 231 15.69 19.48 -13.83
C VAL A 231 15.69 18.62 -15.08
N SER A 232 16.80 17.94 -15.35
CA SER A 232 16.98 16.99 -16.45
C SER A 232 17.31 15.61 -15.89
N LEU A 233 17.27 14.57 -16.75
CA LEU A 233 17.67 13.22 -16.33
C LEU A 233 19.13 13.20 -15.83
N GLU A 234 20.01 13.93 -16.48
CA GLU A 234 21.42 14.05 -16.12
C GLU A 234 21.59 14.79 -14.79
N SER A 235 20.89 15.92 -14.60
CA SER A 235 21.00 16.69 -13.36
C SER A 235 20.41 15.95 -12.16
N MET A 236 19.42 15.09 -12.38
CA MET A 236 18.87 14.20 -11.34
C MET A 236 19.78 13.02 -11.02
N ALA A 237 20.29 12.31 -12.03
CA ALA A 237 20.93 11.00 -11.85
C ALA A 237 22.46 11.05 -11.71
N CYS A 238 23.15 11.96 -12.41
CA CYS A 238 24.62 12.00 -12.40
C CYS A 238 25.25 12.29 -11.03
N PRO A 239 24.67 13.15 -10.17
CA PRO A 239 25.22 13.41 -8.83
C PRO A 239 25.06 12.21 -7.87
N ARG A 240 24.18 11.26 -8.19
CA ARG A 240 23.79 10.17 -7.29
C ARG A 240 24.80 9.03 -7.35
N ARG A 241 24.93 8.29 -6.25
CA ARG A 241 25.87 7.16 -6.13
C ARG A 241 25.21 5.98 -5.41
N GLY A 242 25.81 4.81 -5.54
CA GLY A 242 25.31 3.58 -4.90
C GLY A 242 23.85 3.28 -5.28
N ARG A 243 23.07 2.85 -4.29
CA ARG A 243 21.66 2.44 -4.46
C ARG A 243 20.75 3.53 -5.02
N GLU A 244 21.00 4.81 -4.70
CA GLU A 244 20.22 5.92 -5.27
C GLU A 244 20.34 5.93 -6.80
N ARG A 245 21.57 5.84 -7.32
CA ARG A 245 21.82 5.83 -8.76
C ARG A 245 21.28 4.55 -9.40
N GLU A 246 21.47 3.40 -8.75
CA GLU A 246 20.95 2.12 -9.22
C GLU A 246 19.43 2.17 -9.41
N PHE A 247 18.68 2.59 -8.38
CA PHE A 247 17.22 2.63 -8.44
C PHE A 247 16.69 3.67 -9.44
N MET A 248 17.38 4.81 -9.60
CA MET A 248 17.05 5.77 -10.67
C MET A 248 17.23 5.16 -12.06
N MET A 249 18.28 4.36 -12.28
CA MET A 249 18.51 3.71 -13.57
C MET A 249 17.54 2.55 -13.82
N GLU A 250 17.15 1.82 -12.78
CA GLU A 250 16.16 0.74 -12.86
C GLU A 250 14.73 1.24 -13.14
N SER A 251 14.39 2.41 -12.59
CA SER A 251 13.08 3.05 -12.78
C SER A 251 13.01 4.01 -13.97
N ARG A 252 14.10 4.10 -14.75
CA ARG A 252 14.15 4.96 -15.93
C ARG A 252 13.36 4.34 -17.07
N GLU A 253 12.39 5.08 -17.57
CA GLU A 253 11.69 4.73 -18.81
C GLU A 253 12.64 4.72 -20.01
N LYS A 254 12.61 3.61 -20.76
CA LYS A 254 13.51 3.36 -21.89
C LYS A 254 12.99 3.96 -23.20
N TYR A 255 11.68 4.18 -23.27
CA TYR A 255 11.00 4.62 -24.47
C TYR A 255 10.05 5.76 -24.11
N VAL A 256 9.84 6.66 -25.06
CA VAL A 256 8.77 7.64 -24.98
C VAL A 256 7.51 6.94 -25.46
N ALA A 257 6.41 7.07 -24.72
CA ALA A 257 5.11 6.57 -25.16
C ALA A 257 4.77 7.22 -26.52
N VAL A 258 4.51 6.38 -27.52
CA VAL A 258 4.11 6.83 -28.87
C VAL A 258 2.60 6.93 -28.98
N ASP A 259 1.89 6.19 -28.14
CA ASP A 259 0.43 6.14 -28.10
C ASP A 259 -0.15 7.35 -27.36
N GLU A 260 -1.34 7.78 -27.77
CA GLU A 260 -2.07 8.80 -27.04
C GLU A 260 -2.49 8.28 -25.65
N PRO A 261 -2.50 9.14 -24.61
CA PRO A 261 -2.95 8.74 -23.28
C PRO A 261 -4.36 8.14 -23.33
N CYS A 262 -4.61 7.10 -22.54
CA CYS A 262 -5.94 6.51 -22.45
C CYS A 262 -7.00 7.58 -22.14
N THR A 263 -8.13 7.51 -22.85
CA THR A 263 -9.28 8.37 -22.54
C THR A 263 -9.89 7.90 -21.23
N MET A 264 -9.72 8.68 -20.16
CA MET A 264 -10.32 8.34 -18.87
C MET A 264 -11.86 8.34 -18.99
N PRO A 265 -12.53 7.40 -18.31
CA PRO A 265 -13.98 7.42 -18.21
C PRO A 265 -14.47 8.75 -17.59
N PRO A 266 -15.72 9.14 -17.88
CA PRO A 266 -16.31 10.31 -17.25
C PRO A 266 -16.26 10.18 -15.71
N PRO A 267 -16.11 11.30 -14.97
CA PRO A 267 -16.18 11.26 -13.52
C PRO A 267 -17.52 10.68 -13.06
N PHE A 268 -17.49 9.93 -11.95
CA PHE A 268 -18.72 9.51 -11.28
C PHE A 268 -19.57 10.73 -10.91
N THR A 269 -20.87 10.58 -11.08
CA THR A 269 -21.88 11.51 -10.58
C THR A 269 -21.89 11.51 -9.05
N VAL A 270 -22.47 12.57 -8.45
CA VAL A 270 -22.62 12.67 -6.99
C VAL A 270 -23.41 11.49 -6.43
N ASP A 271 -24.43 11.04 -7.15
CA ASP A 271 -25.26 9.90 -6.74
C ASP A 271 -24.49 8.58 -6.83
N GLU A 272 -23.71 8.34 -7.89
CA GLU A 272 -22.85 7.16 -7.99
C GLU A 272 -21.81 7.12 -6.86
N VAL A 273 -21.16 8.24 -6.56
CA VAL A 273 -20.21 8.32 -5.44
C VAL A 273 -20.92 8.01 -4.11
N ARG A 274 -22.14 8.52 -3.92
CA ARG A 274 -22.94 8.26 -2.72
C ARG A 274 -23.35 6.78 -2.62
N GLU A 275 -23.80 6.18 -3.71
CA GLU A 275 -24.17 4.76 -3.75
C GLU A 275 -22.96 3.84 -3.50
N MET A 276 -21.80 4.17 -4.08
CA MET A 276 -20.54 3.47 -3.81
C MET A 276 -20.17 3.54 -2.34
N ALA A 277 -20.29 4.72 -1.71
CA ALA A 277 -20.02 4.89 -0.29
C ALA A 277 -21.00 4.08 0.59
N VAL A 278 -22.30 4.09 0.27
CA VAL A 278 -23.31 3.28 0.99
C VAL A 278 -23.01 1.79 0.84
N ARG A 279 -22.62 1.33 -0.35
CA ARG A 279 -22.29 -0.07 -0.61
C ARG A 279 -21.04 -0.51 0.15
N ASP A 280 -20.00 0.31 0.15
CA ASP A 280 -18.78 0.06 0.92
C ASP A 280 -19.11 -0.05 2.42
N GLU A 281 -19.90 0.89 2.95
CA GLU A 281 -20.33 0.87 4.36
C GLU A 281 -21.16 -0.37 4.70
N GLN A 282 -22.08 -0.78 3.82
CA GLN A 282 -22.86 -2.00 4.03
C GLN A 282 -22.00 -3.27 4.06
N VAL A 283 -21.03 -3.39 3.15
CA VAL A 283 -20.11 -4.54 3.12
C VAL A 283 -19.22 -4.54 4.36
N ARG A 284 -18.67 -3.38 4.72
CA ARG A 284 -17.85 -3.22 5.91
C ARG A 284 -18.63 -3.52 7.18
N SER A 285 -19.83 -2.98 7.33
CA SER A 285 -20.72 -3.24 8.46
C SER A 285 -21.03 -4.73 8.61
N LYS A 286 -21.35 -5.43 7.51
CA LYS A 286 -21.56 -6.89 7.53
C LYS A 286 -20.33 -7.65 8.02
N LEU A 287 -19.14 -7.32 7.52
CA LEU A 287 -17.89 -7.97 7.93
C LEU A 287 -17.53 -7.68 9.39
N LEU A 288 -17.78 -6.46 9.86
CA LEU A 288 -17.54 -6.06 11.25
C LEU A 288 -18.52 -6.71 12.22
N GLN A 289 -19.79 -6.88 11.83
CA GLN A 289 -20.80 -7.59 12.63
C GLN A 289 -20.53 -9.09 12.78
N MET A 290 -19.69 -9.68 11.93
CA MET A 290 -19.28 -11.08 12.10
C MET A 290 -18.41 -11.30 13.34
N VAL A 291 -17.75 -10.26 13.86
CA VAL A 291 -16.86 -10.35 15.02
C VAL A 291 -17.69 -10.46 16.30
N PRO A 292 -17.62 -11.58 17.05
CA PRO A 292 -18.40 -11.75 18.29
C PRO A 292 -18.00 -10.75 19.38
N HIS A 293 -18.97 -10.24 20.15
CA HIS A 293 -18.78 -9.33 21.29
C HIS A 293 -17.95 -9.92 22.44
#